data_AF-A0A2G9TBX0-F1
#
_entry.id   AF-A0A2G9TBX0-F1
#
_cell.length_a   1.000
_cell.length_b   1.000
_cell.length_c   1.000
_cell.angle_alpha   90.00
_cell.angle_beta   90.00
_cell.angle_gamma   90.00
#
_symmetry.space_group_name_H-M   'P 1'
#
loop_
_entity.id
_entity.type
_entity.pdbx_description
1 polymer ?
#
loop_
_entity_poly.entity_id
_entity_poly.type
_entity_poly.pdbx_seq_one_letter_code
_entity_poly.pdbx_strand_id
1 'polypeptide(L)'
;MEKMRVIHAEHKEALHEFFKYLEDKTIRKDKGGMWMCLLAGASIVFEAYLENYKKTRADESSESALEYHVQFLLIQFNHNLKEVRRCADACLSRLVDKFPYLLWSGRVLTTALRLLQALQLNLVQDPTCSESTFTMKGLPWSIQLQDSIEGRTMVVKDFSQRCEQILQEAMKWAPSITHSHLLISLRNPIVSPDVQYPVNSRCKSELKEQNGVISPFF
;
A
#
# COMPACT_ATOMS: atom_id res chain seq x y z
N MET A 1 20.42 -4.06 -17.32
CA MET A 1 19.80 -2.77 -17.70
C MET A 1 19.06 -2.18 -16.51
N GLU A 2 17.94 -2.77 -16.07
CA GLU A 2 17.09 -2.18 -15.01
C GLU A 2 17.78 -1.99 -13.65
N LYS A 3 18.59 -2.97 -13.23
CA LYS A 3 19.44 -2.84 -12.02
C LYS A 3 20.33 -1.59 -12.07
N MET A 4 20.96 -1.30 -13.22
CA MET A 4 21.84 -0.14 -13.36
C MET A 4 21.05 1.16 -13.34
N ARG A 5 19.88 1.18 -13.98
CA ARG A 5 18.97 2.33 -13.96
C ARG A 5 18.59 2.71 -12.53
N VAL A 6 18.19 1.73 -11.71
CA VAL A 6 17.75 1.97 -10.33
C VAL A 6 18.91 2.39 -9.41
N ILE A 7 20.10 1.80 -9.58
CA ILE A 7 21.28 2.14 -8.74
C ILE A 7 21.79 3.55 -9.00
N HIS A 8 21.75 4.01 -10.25
CA HIS A 8 22.30 5.31 -10.67
C HIS A 8 21.23 6.39 -10.83
N ALA A 9 19.97 6.10 -10.54
CA ALA A 9 18.92 7.09 -10.61
C ALA A 9 19.07 8.17 -9.52
N GLU A 10 18.90 9.42 -9.92
CA GLU A 10 18.91 10.56 -9.00
C GLU A 10 17.59 10.71 -8.23
N HIS A 11 16.49 10.23 -8.81
CA HIS A 11 15.14 10.31 -8.23
C HIS A 11 14.74 9.01 -7.53
N LYS A 12 14.11 9.12 -6.35
CA LYS A 12 13.70 7.98 -5.52
C LYS A 12 12.61 7.13 -6.18
N GLU A 13 11.78 7.71 -7.04
CA GLU A 13 10.68 7.01 -7.72
C GLU A 13 11.17 5.98 -8.76
N ALA A 14 12.46 5.99 -9.12
CA ALA A 14 13.02 5.06 -10.10
C ALA A 14 12.75 3.60 -9.72
N LEU A 15 12.80 3.28 -8.43
CA LEU A 15 12.50 1.94 -7.91
C LEU A 15 11.03 1.55 -8.13
N HIS A 16 10.12 2.51 -8.10
CA HIS A 16 8.68 2.28 -8.26
C HIS A 16 8.30 2.00 -9.70
N GLU A 17 9.05 2.52 -10.67
CA GLU A 17 8.74 2.35 -12.09
C GLU A 17 8.74 0.89 -12.53
N PHE A 18 9.48 0.04 -11.84
CA PHE A 18 9.46 -1.39 -12.10
C PHE A 18 8.05 -1.99 -11.97
N PHE A 19 7.23 -1.48 -11.03
CA PHE A 19 5.84 -1.91 -10.86
C PHE A 19 4.96 -1.52 -12.05
N LYS A 20 5.31 -0.48 -12.82
CA LYS A 20 4.58 -0.14 -14.06
C LYS A 20 4.70 -1.25 -15.09
N TYR A 21 5.88 -1.86 -15.22
CA TYR A 21 6.04 -3.08 -16.04
C TYR A 21 5.20 -4.21 -15.49
N LEU A 22 5.07 -4.26 -14.15
CA LEU A 22 4.24 -5.26 -13.49
C LEU A 22 2.73 -5.14 -13.82
N GLU A 23 2.27 -3.92 -14.05
CA GLU A 23 0.86 -3.66 -14.31
C GLU A 23 0.50 -3.79 -15.80
N ASP A 24 1.49 -3.78 -16.69
CA ASP A 24 1.30 -3.76 -18.15
C ASP A 24 0.57 -5.02 -18.66
N LYS A 25 -0.56 -4.80 -19.35
CA LYS A 25 -1.41 -5.87 -19.89
C LYS A 25 -0.77 -6.60 -21.08
N THR A 26 0.05 -5.91 -21.88
CA THR A 26 0.71 -6.48 -23.06
C THR A 26 1.81 -7.44 -22.64
N ILE A 27 2.59 -7.06 -21.62
CA ILE A 27 3.64 -7.89 -21.05
C ILE A 27 3.04 -9.13 -20.37
N ARG A 28 1.94 -8.99 -19.63
CA ARG A 28 1.29 -10.12 -18.94
C ARG A 28 0.68 -11.15 -19.87
N LYS A 29 0.19 -10.73 -21.05
CA LYS A 29 -0.38 -11.63 -22.05
C LYS A 29 0.67 -12.20 -23.01
N ASP A 30 1.93 -11.83 -22.84
CA ASP A 30 3.03 -12.34 -23.65
C ASP A 30 3.20 -13.86 -23.47
N LYS A 31 3.28 -14.58 -24.58
CA LYS A 31 3.49 -16.03 -24.59
C LYS A 31 4.96 -16.41 -24.40
N GLY A 32 5.89 -15.46 -24.53
CA GLY A 32 7.32 -15.65 -24.33
C GLY A 32 7.75 -15.75 -22.86
N GLY A 33 6.81 -15.62 -21.91
CA GLY A 33 7.12 -15.73 -20.47
C GLY A 33 7.86 -14.51 -19.93
N MET A 34 7.91 -13.40 -20.68
CA MET A 34 8.56 -12.14 -20.27
C MET A 34 8.06 -11.66 -18.91
N TRP A 35 6.78 -11.89 -18.63
CA TRP A 35 6.16 -11.61 -17.34
C TRP A 35 6.85 -12.28 -16.15
N MET A 36 7.18 -13.56 -16.27
CA MET A 36 7.85 -14.32 -15.21
C MET A 36 9.30 -13.87 -15.04
N CYS A 37 9.98 -13.53 -16.13
CA CYS A 37 11.32 -12.95 -16.08
C CYS A 37 11.33 -11.61 -15.33
N LEU A 38 10.31 -10.77 -15.54
CA LEU A 38 10.16 -9.51 -14.81
C LEU A 38 9.94 -9.78 -13.32
N LEU A 39 8.99 -10.64 -12.94
CA LEU A 39 8.76 -10.96 -11.52
C LEU A 39 10.03 -11.47 -10.82
N ALA A 40 10.81 -12.33 -11.46
CA ALA A 40 12.10 -12.79 -10.94
C ALA A 40 13.13 -11.64 -10.84
N GLY A 41 13.20 -10.80 -11.87
CA GLY A 41 14.07 -9.62 -11.92
C GLY A 41 13.74 -8.58 -10.86
N ALA A 42 12.46 -8.43 -10.48
CA ALA A 42 11.97 -7.48 -9.49
C ALA A 42 12.74 -7.59 -8.17
N SER A 43 12.86 -8.81 -7.65
CA SER A 43 13.58 -9.09 -6.41
C SER A 43 15.06 -8.76 -6.53
N ILE A 44 15.68 -9.03 -7.67
CA ILE A 44 17.11 -8.77 -7.91
C ILE A 44 17.39 -7.27 -7.99
N VAL A 45 16.54 -6.52 -8.70
CA VAL A 45 16.65 -5.06 -8.83
C VAL A 45 16.43 -4.40 -7.47
N PHE A 46 15.41 -4.83 -6.74
CA PHE A 46 15.09 -4.30 -5.42
C PHE A 46 16.21 -4.58 -4.41
N GLU A 47 16.72 -5.82 -4.36
CA GLU A 47 17.84 -6.16 -3.49
C GLU A 47 19.09 -5.34 -3.82
N ALA A 48 19.39 -5.17 -5.10
CA ALA A 48 20.52 -4.37 -5.53
C ALA A 48 20.40 -2.89 -5.14
N TYR A 49 19.18 -2.33 -5.18
CA TYR A 49 18.91 -0.99 -4.67
C TYR A 49 19.20 -0.91 -3.18
N LEU A 50 18.63 -1.82 -2.38
CA LEU A 50 18.82 -1.82 -0.92
C LEU A 50 20.29 -1.97 -0.52
N GLU A 51 21.04 -2.81 -1.24
CA GLU A 51 22.49 -2.99 -1.04
C GLU A 51 23.28 -1.71 -1.36
N ASN A 52 22.95 -1.05 -2.48
CA ASN A 52 23.57 0.22 -2.82
C ASN A 52 23.24 1.30 -1.79
N TYR A 53 21.97 1.34 -1.36
CA TYR A 53 21.47 2.28 -0.37
C TYR A 53 22.24 2.18 0.95
N LYS A 54 22.39 0.96 1.48
CA LYS A 54 23.13 0.68 2.70
C LYS A 54 24.59 1.12 2.63
N LYS A 55 25.21 1.06 1.45
CA LYS A 55 26.63 1.44 1.24
C LYS A 55 26.84 2.94 1.07
N THR A 56 25.88 3.65 0.48
CA THR A 56 26.09 5.01 -0.04
C THR A 56 25.32 6.08 0.72
N ARG A 57 24.28 5.73 1.47
CA ARG A 57 23.35 6.70 2.09
C ARG A 57 23.03 6.32 3.53
N ALA A 58 23.96 6.57 4.44
CA ALA A 58 23.78 6.31 5.88
C ALA A 58 23.34 7.56 6.69
N ASP A 59 22.94 8.66 6.03
CA ASP A 59 22.53 9.90 6.72
C ASP A 59 21.04 9.92 7.10
N GLU A 60 20.61 10.85 7.96
CA GLU A 60 19.21 10.94 8.43
C GLU A 60 18.20 11.29 7.31
N SER A 61 18.62 11.98 6.24
CA SER A 61 17.74 12.23 5.08
C SER A 61 17.36 10.92 4.36
N SER A 62 18.23 9.93 4.50
CA SER A 62 18.08 8.56 4.01
C SER A 62 16.93 7.79 4.67
N GLU A 63 16.57 8.07 5.92
CA GLU A 63 15.45 7.34 6.54
C GLU A 63 14.12 7.65 5.83
N SER A 64 13.95 8.91 5.40
CA SER A 64 12.73 9.38 4.73
C SER A 64 12.45 8.72 3.38
N ALA A 65 13.48 8.29 2.64
CA ALA A 65 13.31 7.65 1.35
C ALA A 65 12.96 6.15 1.50
N LEU A 66 13.50 5.46 2.51
CA LEU A 66 13.09 4.08 2.80
C LEU A 66 11.64 4.03 3.29
N GLU A 67 11.24 4.95 4.17
CA GLU A 67 9.82 5.11 4.55
C GLU A 67 8.93 5.34 3.32
N TYR A 68 9.35 6.20 2.38
CA TYR A 68 8.62 6.47 1.14
C TYR A 68 8.43 5.19 0.30
N HIS A 69 9.44 4.33 0.20
CA HIS A 69 9.29 3.03 -0.47
C HIS A 69 8.35 2.09 0.27
N VAL A 70 8.38 2.06 1.60
CA VAL A 70 7.43 1.26 2.38
C VAL A 70 6.00 1.73 2.13
N GLN A 71 5.74 3.04 2.17
CA GLN A 71 4.41 3.59 1.92
C GLN A 71 3.91 3.19 0.52
N PHE A 72 4.77 3.26 -0.50
CA PHE A 72 4.43 2.79 -1.84
C PHE A 72 4.08 1.30 -1.86
N LEU A 73 4.89 0.46 -1.22
CA LEU A 73 4.66 -0.98 -1.21
C LEU A 73 3.42 -1.37 -0.42
N LEU A 74 3.07 -0.66 0.67
CA LEU A 74 1.80 -0.84 1.38
C LEU A 74 0.59 -0.54 0.49
N ILE A 75 0.70 0.46 -0.39
CA ILE A 75 -0.33 0.74 -1.41
C ILE A 75 -0.40 -0.41 -2.43
N GLN A 76 0.74 -0.83 -2.98
CA GLN A 76 0.80 -1.90 -3.99
C GLN A 76 0.40 -3.28 -3.44
N PHE A 77 0.56 -3.52 -2.14
CA PHE A 77 0.07 -4.73 -1.47
C PHE A 77 -1.45 -4.89 -1.60
N ASN A 78 -2.19 -3.80 -1.83
CA ASN A 78 -3.64 -3.80 -1.96
C ASN A 78 -4.14 -3.85 -3.42
N HIS A 79 -3.24 -4.00 -4.40
CA HIS A 79 -3.58 -4.02 -5.83
C HIS A 79 -4.48 -5.22 -6.19
N ASN A 80 -5.33 -5.07 -7.20
CA ASN A 80 -6.17 -6.15 -7.73
C ASN A 80 -5.40 -7.33 -8.36
N LEU A 81 -4.12 -7.14 -8.73
CA LEU A 81 -3.30 -8.18 -9.34
C LEU A 81 -2.55 -8.93 -8.25
N LYS A 82 -2.82 -10.23 -8.14
CA LYS A 82 -2.21 -11.08 -7.11
C LYS A 82 -0.68 -11.09 -7.18
N GLU A 83 -0.13 -11.06 -8.38
CA GLU A 83 1.31 -11.06 -8.64
C GLU A 83 1.97 -9.75 -8.19
N VAL A 84 1.31 -8.61 -8.42
CA VAL A 84 1.76 -7.30 -7.92
C VAL A 84 1.76 -7.29 -6.40
N ARG A 85 0.69 -7.80 -5.76
CA ARG A 85 0.62 -7.92 -4.30
C ARG A 85 1.75 -8.78 -3.73
N ARG A 86 1.99 -9.95 -4.34
CA ARG A 86 3.10 -10.85 -3.95
C ARG A 86 4.45 -10.19 -4.10
N CYS A 87 4.68 -9.46 -5.19
CA CYS A 87 5.91 -8.71 -5.40
C CYS A 87 6.08 -7.62 -4.34
N ALA A 88 5.02 -6.86 -4.05
CA ALA A 88 5.02 -5.83 -3.01
C ALA A 88 5.36 -6.42 -1.64
N ASP A 89 4.75 -7.54 -1.27
CA ASP A 89 5.01 -8.22 0.00
C ASP A 89 6.43 -8.77 0.12
N ALA A 90 6.97 -9.33 -0.97
CA ALA A 90 8.35 -9.79 -1.02
C ALA A 90 9.34 -8.61 -0.87
N CYS A 91 9.07 -7.48 -1.52
CA CYS A 91 9.84 -6.26 -1.37
C CYS A 91 9.76 -5.69 0.05
N LEU A 92 8.57 -5.67 0.67
CA LEU A 92 8.38 -5.25 2.06
C LEU A 92 9.21 -6.10 3.01
N SER A 93 9.13 -7.43 2.87
CA SER A 93 9.86 -8.37 3.71
C SER A 93 11.37 -8.13 3.62
N ARG A 94 11.93 -8.04 2.40
CA ARG A 94 13.37 -7.76 2.19
C ARG A 94 13.81 -6.42 2.79
N LEU A 95 12.97 -5.40 2.64
CA LEU A 95 13.26 -4.07 3.16
C LEU A 95 13.30 -4.09 4.68
N VAL A 96 12.32 -4.74 5.32
CA VAL A 96 12.27 -4.89 6.79
C VAL A 96 13.41 -5.78 7.29
N ASP A 97 13.74 -6.86 6.60
CA ASP A 97 14.84 -7.76 6.96
C ASP A 97 16.18 -7.00 6.97
N LYS A 98 16.39 -6.08 6.01
CA LYS A 98 17.63 -5.28 5.93
C LYS A 98 17.61 -4.05 6.82
N PHE A 99 16.44 -3.45 7.04
CA PHE A 99 16.24 -2.22 7.81
C PHE A 99 15.07 -2.38 8.81
N PRO A 100 15.26 -3.12 9.92
CA PRO A 100 14.17 -3.48 10.83
C PRO A 100 13.47 -2.27 11.48
N TYR A 101 14.18 -1.15 11.62
CA TYR A 101 13.65 0.06 12.25
C TYR A 101 12.43 0.64 11.53
N LEU A 102 12.24 0.30 10.27
CA LEU A 102 11.09 0.75 9.48
C LEU A 102 9.77 0.17 10.01
N LEU A 103 9.80 -0.94 10.77
CA LEU A 103 8.62 -1.51 11.41
C LEU A 103 8.02 -0.59 12.47
N TRP A 104 8.84 0.15 13.22
CA TRP A 104 8.39 1.08 14.25
C TRP A 104 8.53 2.54 13.84
N SER A 105 8.74 2.82 12.55
CA SER A 105 8.63 4.18 12.04
C SER A 105 7.19 4.68 12.22
N GLY A 106 7.03 5.81 12.91
CA GLY A 106 5.72 6.44 13.08
C GLY A 106 5.03 6.73 11.75
N ARG A 107 5.78 7.11 10.70
CA ARG A 107 5.21 7.38 9.37
C ARG A 107 4.69 6.10 8.70
N VAL A 108 5.46 5.01 8.79
CA VAL A 108 5.06 3.69 8.26
C VAL A 108 3.83 3.17 8.99
N LEU A 109 3.85 3.13 10.32
CA LEU A 109 2.75 2.65 11.15
C LEU A 109 1.47 3.46 10.91
N THR A 110 1.58 4.79 10.89
CA THR A 110 0.45 5.68 10.59
C THR A 110 -0.10 5.40 9.19
N THR A 111 0.76 5.18 8.20
CA THR A 111 0.31 4.91 6.82
C THR A 111 -0.42 3.58 6.72
N ALA A 112 0.13 2.53 7.32
CA ALA A 112 -0.48 1.20 7.31
C ALA A 112 -1.88 1.22 7.96
N LEU A 113 -2.00 1.83 9.13
CA LEU A 113 -3.26 1.92 9.87
C LEU A 113 -4.30 2.81 9.16
N ARG A 114 -3.89 3.98 8.67
CA ARG A 114 -4.79 4.87 7.91
C ARG A 114 -5.29 4.20 6.63
N LEU A 115 -4.42 3.49 5.92
CA LEU A 115 -4.80 2.76 4.73
C LEU A 115 -5.76 1.62 5.05
N LEU A 116 -5.50 0.84 6.10
CA LEU A 116 -6.37 -0.25 6.53
C LEU A 116 -7.77 0.25 6.87
N GLN A 117 -7.86 1.32 7.66
CA GLN A 117 -9.13 1.93 8.03
C GLN A 117 -9.88 2.46 6.79
N ALA A 118 -9.18 3.14 5.87
CA ALA A 118 -9.81 3.70 4.69
C ALA A 118 -10.31 2.62 3.71
N LEU A 119 -9.59 1.50 3.58
CA LEU A 119 -10.04 0.36 2.78
C LEU A 119 -11.22 -0.37 3.43
N GLN A 120 -11.23 -0.53 4.76
CA GLN A 120 -12.40 -1.07 5.47
C GLN A 120 -13.63 -0.19 5.27
N LEU A 121 -13.47 1.13 5.33
CA LEU A 121 -14.55 2.08 5.07
C LEU A 121 -15.03 2.00 3.61
N ASN A 122 -14.12 1.82 2.66
CA ASN A 122 -14.48 1.64 1.24
C ASN A 122 -15.40 0.43 1.03
N LEU A 123 -15.23 -0.67 1.76
CA LEU A 123 -16.13 -1.85 1.67
C LEU A 123 -17.59 -1.49 2.02
N VAL A 124 -17.79 -0.58 2.96
CA VAL A 124 -19.11 -0.14 3.41
C VAL A 124 -19.69 0.91 2.44
N GLN A 125 -18.84 1.79 1.92
CA GLN A 125 -19.26 2.92 1.08
C GLN A 125 -19.49 2.55 -0.39
N ASP A 126 -18.79 1.54 -0.91
CA ASP A 126 -18.94 1.07 -2.30
C ASP A 126 -19.19 -0.45 -2.35
N PRO A 127 -20.35 -0.92 -1.82
CA PRO A 127 -20.67 -2.35 -1.80
C PRO A 127 -20.87 -2.93 -3.21
N THR A 128 -21.22 -2.09 -4.19
CA THR A 128 -21.41 -2.47 -5.59
C THR A 128 -20.12 -2.54 -6.39
N CYS A 129 -18.97 -2.20 -5.79
CA CYS A 129 -17.67 -2.16 -6.45
C CYS A 129 -17.64 -1.29 -7.72
N SER A 130 -18.32 -0.14 -7.67
CA SER A 130 -18.43 0.80 -8.78
C SER A 130 -17.12 1.56 -9.05
N GLU A 131 -16.33 1.82 -8.01
CA GLU A 131 -15.07 2.53 -8.13
C GLU A 131 -13.92 1.58 -8.47
N SER A 132 -13.30 1.71 -9.64
CA SER A 132 -12.17 0.85 -10.03
C SER A 132 -10.84 1.24 -9.36
N THR A 133 -10.77 2.40 -8.73
CA THR A 133 -9.53 2.97 -8.21
C THR A 133 -9.76 3.67 -6.88
N PHE A 134 -8.82 3.52 -5.96
CA PHE A 134 -8.83 4.16 -4.65
C PHE A 134 -7.61 5.06 -4.48
N THR A 135 -7.80 6.24 -3.89
CA THR A 135 -6.72 7.17 -3.56
C THR A 135 -6.81 7.59 -2.10
N MET A 136 -5.66 7.83 -1.47
CA MET A 136 -5.60 8.30 -0.08
C MET A 136 -4.90 9.65 -0.03
N LYS A 137 -5.53 10.63 0.63
CA LYS A 137 -4.97 11.97 0.80
C LYS A 137 -3.60 11.92 1.49
N GLY A 138 -2.65 12.62 0.88
CA GLY A 138 -1.27 12.73 1.35
C GLY A 138 -0.33 11.67 0.77
N LEU A 139 -0.83 10.75 -0.08
CA LEU A 139 -0.01 9.84 -0.86
C LEU A 139 -0.22 10.09 -2.36
N PRO A 140 0.84 10.01 -3.20
CA PRO A 140 0.75 10.28 -4.63
C PRO A 140 0.25 9.08 -5.46
N TRP A 141 0.02 7.92 -4.82
CA TRP A 141 -0.30 6.67 -5.51
C TRP A 141 -1.76 6.27 -5.34
N SER A 142 -2.25 5.49 -6.31
CA SER A 142 -3.60 4.93 -6.34
C SER A 142 -3.57 3.41 -6.28
N ILE A 143 -4.60 2.80 -5.70
CA ILE A 143 -4.84 1.35 -5.70
C ILE A 143 -5.82 1.02 -6.81
N GLN A 144 -5.49 0.07 -7.69
CA GLN A 144 -6.47 -0.55 -8.57
C GLN A 144 -7.26 -1.59 -7.77
N LEU A 145 -8.55 -1.34 -7.57
CA LEU A 145 -9.42 -2.16 -6.73
C LEU A 145 -9.93 -3.40 -7.47
N GLN A 146 -10.37 -4.37 -6.69
CA GLN A 146 -11.05 -5.57 -7.15
C GLN A 146 -12.46 -5.20 -7.61
N ASP A 147 -12.95 -5.95 -8.59
CA ASP A 147 -14.25 -5.79 -9.24
C ASP A 147 -15.40 -6.50 -8.51
N SER A 148 -15.09 -7.26 -7.45
CA SER A 148 -16.05 -7.94 -6.58
C SER A 148 -15.84 -7.57 -5.12
N ILE A 149 -16.94 -7.54 -4.36
CA ILE A 149 -16.91 -7.17 -2.94
C ILE A 149 -16.20 -8.24 -2.12
N GLU A 150 -16.34 -9.51 -2.53
CA GLU A 150 -15.61 -10.65 -1.96
C GLU A 150 -14.10 -10.49 -2.19
N GLY A 151 -13.71 -10.06 -3.40
CA GLY A 151 -12.32 -9.79 -3.75
C GLY A 151 -11.73 -8.65 -2.91
N ARG A 152 -12.44 -7.54 -2.75
CA ARG A 152 -12.01 -6.42 -1.90
C ARG A 152 -11.89 -6.85 -0.44
N THR A 153 -12.90 -7.55 0.07
CA THR A 153 -12.92 -8.05 1.45
C THR A 153 -11.73 -8.97 1.74
N MET A 154 -11.40 -9.86 0.81
CA MET A 154 -10.23 -10.74 0.92
C MET A 154 -8.92 -9.94 1.00
N VAL A 155 -8.75 -8.92 0.15
CA VAL A 155 -7.52 -8.12 0.16
C VAL A 155 -7.42 -7.25 1.43
N VAL A 156 -8.52 -6.69 1.91
CA VAL A 156 -8.54 -5.97 3.20
C VAL A 156 -8.20 -6.91 4.35
N LYS A 157 -8.69 -8.16 4.32
CA LYS A 157 -8.34 -9.17 5.32
C LYS A 157 -6.85 -9.53 5.29
N ASP A 158 -6.31 -9.81 4.11
CA ASP A 158 -4.86 -10.08 3.91
C ASP A 158 -4.02 -8.90 4.45
N PHE A 159 -4.44 -7.67 4.14
CA PHE A 159 -3.73 -6.47 4.57
C PHE A 159 -3.85 -6.22 6.08
N SER A 160 -5.00 -6.51 6.69
CA SER A 160 -5.18 -6.46 8.14
C SER A 160 -4.21 -7.40 8.84
N GLN A 161 -4.08 -8.64 8.36
CA GLN A 161 -3.13 -9.61 8.90
C GLN A 161 -1.69 -9.12 8.76
N ARG A 162 -1.34 -8.49 7.63
CA ARG A 162 0.00 -7.94 7.42
C ARG A 162 0.29 -6.75 8.35
N CYS A 163 -0.68 -5.86 8.56
CA CYS A 163 -0.57 -4.77 9.52
C CYS A 163 -0.37 -5.30 10.95
N GLU A 164 -1.10 -6.35 11.33
CA GLU A 164 -0.95 -7.01 12.62
C GLU A 164 0.47 -7.57 12.81
N GLN A 165 1.02 -8.27 11.81
CA GLN A 165 2.40 -8.78 11.87
C GLN A 165 3.42 -7.65 12.04
N ILE A 166 3.28 -6.56 11.28
CA ILE A 166 4.16 -5.38 11.40
C ILE A 166 4.09 -4.81 12.81
N LEU A 167 2.88 -4.65 13.36
CA LEU A 167 2.66 -4.12 14.70
C LEU A 167 3.21 -5.04 15.79
N GLN A 168 3.06 -6.36 15.65
CA GLN A 168 3.58 -7.33 16.60
C GLN A 168 5.11 -7.26 16.68
N GLU A 169 5.80 -7.24 15.54
CA GLU A 169 7.27 -7.09 15.54
C GLU A 169 7.70 -5.70 16.04
N ALA A 170 6.99 -4.62 15.66
CA ALA A 170 7.28 -3.28 16.18
C ALA A 170 7.14 -3.20 17.71
N MET A 171 6.08 -3.80 18.27
CA MET A 171 5.85 -3.86 19.72
C MET A 171 6.87 -4.74 20.44
N LYS A 172 7.34 -5.81 19.80
CA LYS A 172 8.37 -6.70 20.35
C LYS A 172 9.73 -6.01 20.45
N TRP A 173 10.13 -5.25 19.44
CA TRP A 173 11.47 -4.66 19.37
C TRP A 173 11.53 -3.21 19.89
N ALA A 174 10.45 -2.45 19.79
CA ALA A 174 10.39 -1.04 20.19
C ALA A 174 9.03 -0.68 20.83
N PRO A 175 8.64 -1.30 21.96
CA PRO A 175 7.30 -1.15 22.56
C PRO A 175 6.95 0.29 22.93
N SER A 176 7.86 1.02 23.60
CA SER A 176 7.59 2.38 24.06
C SER A 176 7.39 3.37 22.91
N ILE A 177 8.21 3.26 21.87
CA ILE A 177 8.13 4.10 20.67
C ILE A 177 6.85 3.78 19.89
N THR A 178 6.60 2.48 19.66
CA THR A 178 5.42 2.00 18.95
C THR A 178 4.13 2.44 19.66
N HIS A 179 4.05 2.28 20.98
CA HIS A 179 2.91 2.75 21.76
C HIS A 179 2.67 4.26 21.63
N SER A 180 3.74 5.07 21.68
CA SER A 180 3.64 6.51 21.47
C SER A 180 3.05 6.85 20.09
N HIS A 181 3.54 6.20 19.03
CA HIS A 181 3.00 6.38 17.68
C HIS A 181 1.54 5.94 17.54
N LEU A 182 1.15 4.83 18.17
CA LEU A 182 -0.24 4.37 18.19
C LEU A 182 -1.16 5.37 18.88
N LEU A 183 -0.76 5.88 20.04
CA LEU A 183 -1.54 6.91 20.75
C LEU A 183 -1.73 8.17 19.90
N ILE A 184 -0.69 8.63 19.20
CA ILE A 184 -0.80 9.78 18.29
C ILE A 184 -1.78 9.48 17.14
N SER A 185 -1.71 8.28 16.57
CA SER A 185 -2.60 7.85 15.50
C SER A 185 -4.07 7.78 15.95
N LEU A 186 -4.33 7.34 17.18
CA LEU A 186 -5.67 7.28 17.76
C LEU A 186 -6.21 8.67 18.18
N ARG A 187 -5.31 9.57 18.61
CA ARG A 187 -5.68 10.92 19.10
C ARG A 187 -6.02 11.89 17.98
N ASN A 188 -5.56 11.61 16.75
CA ASN A 188 -6.03 12.30 15.55
C ASN A 188 -7.08 11.42 14.86
N PRO A 189 -8.33 11.38 15.36
CA PRO A 189 -9.40 10.71 14.63
C PRO A 189 -9.46 11.35 13.25
N ILE A 190 -9.40 10.51 12.22
CA ILE A 190 -9.60 10.91 10.84
C ILE A 190 -11.03 11.45 10.76
N VAL A 191 -11.18 12.76 10.93
CA VAL A 191 -12.44 13.45 10.65
C VAL A 191 -12.59 13.35 9.13
N SER A 192 -13.48 12.47 8.66
CA SER A 192 -13.91 12.40 7.27
C SER A 192 -14.30 13.81 6.79
N PRO A 193 -13.61 14.32 5.75
CA PRO A 193 -14.26 14.39 4.44
C PRO A 193 -13.30 14.08 3.27
N ASP A 194 -12.26 13.27 3.46
CA ASP A 194 -11.11 13.23 2.56
C ASP A 194 -11.12 12.12 1.48
N VAL A 195 -12.28 11.51 1.19
CA VAL A 195 -12.46 10.67 0.00
C VAL A 195 -13.01 11.55 -1.12
N GLN A 196 -12.11 12.15 -1.91
CA GLN A 196 -12.49 12.84 -3.14
C GLN A 196 -12.74 11.81 -4.23
N TYR A 197 -13.99 11.41 -4.37
CA TYR A 197 -14.45 10.66 -5.54
C TYR A 197 -14.44 11.58 -6.77
N PRO A 198 -14.03 11.10 -7.96
CA PRO A 198 -14.40 11.77 -9.20
C PRO A 198 -15.93 11.69 -9.33
N VAL A 199 -16.61 12.82 -9.14
CA VAL A 199 -18.06 12.92 -9.24
C VAL A 199 -18.49 12.52 -10.66
N ASN A 200 -19.03 11.32 -10.83
CA ASN A 200 -19.80 10.98 -12.03
C ASN A 200 -21.22 11.50 -11.82
N SER A 201 -21.53 12.63 -12.46
CA SER A 201 -22.73 13.43 -12.26
C SER A 201 -24.02 12.81 -12.83
N ARG A 202 -24.29 11.52 -12.61
CA ARG A 202 -25.42 10.83 -13.25
C ARG A 202 -26.47 10.15 -12.38
N CYS A 203 -26.33 10.10 -11.05
CA CYS A 203 -27.38 9.53 -10.19
C CYS A 203 -27.82 10.51 -9.10
N LYS A 204 -28.71 11.45 -9.45
CA LYS A 204 -29.45 12.28 -8.48
C LYS A 204 -30.98 12.06 -8.54
N SER A 205 -31.47 11.04 -9.24
CA SER A 205 -32.91 10.85 -9.45
C SER A 205 -33.52 9.61 -8.78
N GLU A 206 -32.75 8.77 -8.11
CA GLU A 206 -33.28 7.55 -7.48
C GLU A 206 -32.73 7.49 -6.05
N LEU A 207 -33.56 7.19 -5.05
CA LEU A 207 -33.34 7.25 -3.59
C LEU A 207 -34.05 8.39 -2.84
N LYS A 208 -35.22 8.81 -3.35
CA LYS A 208 -36.27 9.42 -2.52
C LYS A 208 -37.44 8.44 -2.33
N GLU A 209 -37.16 7.20 -1.96
CA GLU A 209 -38.20 6.28 -1.48
C GLU A 209 -37.53 5.07 -0.81
N GLN A 210 -37.34 5.17 0.51
CA GLN A 210 -37.62 4.11 1.48
C GLN A 210 -37.08 4.55 2.84
N ASN A 211 -37.98 5.20 3.59
CA ASN A 211 -37.91 5.30 5.03
C ASN A 211 -37.90 3.91 5.66
N GLY A 212 -37.20 3.75 6.79
CA GLY A 212 -37.68 2.83 7.82
C GLY A 212 -36.63 2.11 8.65
N VAL A 213 -36.42 2.63 9.87
CA VAL A 213 -36.01 1.89 11.07
C VAL A 213 -34.53 1.51 11.18
N ILE A 214 -33.77 2.33 11.92
CA ILE A 214 -32.56 1.90 12.62
C ILE A 214 -32.83 2.06 14.12
N SER A 215 -32.74 0.96 14.87
CA SER A 215 -32.52 0.96 16.32
C SER A 215 -31.15 0.33 16.59
N PRO A 216 -30.35 0.83 17.55
CA PRO A 216 -28.97 0.42 17.75
C PRO A 216 -28.87 -0.70 18.80
N PHE A 217 -27.95 -1.65 18.61
CA PHE A 217 -27.43 -2.47 19.71
C PHE A 217 -25.94 -2.70 19.49
N PHE A 218 -25.19 -2.23 20.51
CA PHE A 218 -23.85 -2.58 21.01
C PHE A 218 -22.79 -3.14 20.05
#